data_AF-A0A6P1E2V1-F1
#
_entry.id   AF-A0A6P1E2V1-F1
#
_cell.length_a   1.000
_cell.length_b   1.000
_cell.length_c   1.000
_cell.angle_alpha   90.00
_cell.angle_beta   90.00
_cell.angle_gamma   90.00
#
_symmetry.space_group_name_H-M   'P 1'
#
loop_
_entity.id
_entity.type
_entity.pdbx_description
1 polymer ?
#
loop_
_entity_poly.entity_id
_entity_poly.type
_entity_poly.pdbx_seq_one_letter_code
_entity_poly.pdbx_strand_id
1 'polypeptide(L)'
;MRETIPLKDVRISDPEILNAQRNAVHYLLTLDPSRFLYGFNQVSGLKPVAAKPYGGWERLEGPNFRGHFFGHYLSALSQAIDSVSDDDTRSQLLSKLRIGIEGLFRAQQAYAKSHPQSAGYVSAFREVALDEVEGKRVPESEKENVIVPWYNLHKILAGLIDGYEHLKKN
;
A
#
# COMPACT_ATOMS: atom_id res chain seq x y z
N MET A 1 29.61 13.77 8.22
CA MET A 1 28.48 13.07 7.58
C MET A 1 27.35 13.03 8.59
N ARG A 2 26.09 13.25 8.20
CA ARG A 2 24.94 13.08 9.12
C ARG A 2 24.46 11.64 9.00
N GLU A 3 24.29 10.97 10.13
CA GLU A 3 23.74 9.61 10.19
C GLU A 3 22.34 9.65 10.83
N THR A 4 21.44 8.83 10.30
CA THR A 4 20.09 8.65 10.83
C THR A 4 20.10 7.59 11.92
N ILE A 5 19.43 7.84 13.04
CA ILE A 5 19.25 6.84 14.11
C ILE A 5 18.04 5.95 13.73
N PRO A 6 18.16 4.61 13.75
CA PRO A 6 17.05 3.71 13.48
C PRO A 6 15.89 3.92 14.45
N LEU A 7 14.65 3.78 13.97
CA LEU A 7 13.46 4.05 14.78
C LEU A 7 13.37 3.15 16.02
N LYS A 8 13.75 1.88 15.89
CA LYS A 8 13.81 0.91 16.99
C LYS A 8 14.74 1.32 18.14
N ASP A 9 15.70 2.23 17.87
CA ASP A 9 16.67 2.73 18.84
C ASP A 9 16.21 4.05 19.51
N VAL A 10 15.01 4.54 19.17
CA VAL A 10 14.44 5.79 19.71
C VAL A 10 13.21 5.47 20.55
N ARG A 11 13.20 5.95 21.80
CA ARG A 11 12.03 5.87 22.68
C ARG A 11 11.47 7.26 22.97
N ILE A 12 10.20 7.47 22.67
CA ILE A 12 9.47 8.68 23.00
C ILE A 12 9.02 8.62 24.46
N SER A 13 9.49 9.57 25.27
CA SER A 13 9.10 9.70 26.69
C SER A 13 8.13 10.84 26.96
N ASP A 14 8.02 11.80 26.04
CA ASP A 14 7.07 12.90 26.16
C ASP A 14 5.62 12.37 26.13
N PRO A 15 4.78 12.70 27.13
CA PRO A 15 3.43 12.15 27.22
C PRO A 15 2.52 12.52 26.04
N GLU A 16 2.63 13.72 25.50
CA GLU A 16 1.77 14.20 24.41
C GLU A 16 2.15 13.53 23.08
N ILE A 17 3.46 13.46 22.80
CA ILE A 17 3.96 12.80 21.59
C ILE A 17 3.70 11.29 21.67
N LEU A 18 3.87 10.67 22.83
CA LEU A 18 3.56 9.25 23.02
C LEU A 18 2.06 8.96 22.82
N ASN A 19 1.18 9.87 23.25
CA ASN A 19 -0.25 9.75 23.00
C ASN A 19 -0.57 9.86 21.49
N ALA A 20 0.09 10.77 20.77
CA ALA A 20 -0.05 10.88 19.32
C ALA A 20 0.40 9.59 18.60
N GLN A 21 1.53 8.99 18.98
CA GLN A 21 1.97 7.70 18.45
C GLN A 21 0.94 6.60 18.70
N ARG A 22 0.41 6.49 19.93
CA ARG A 22 -0.60 5.49 20.30
C ARG A 22 -1.88 5.64 19.48
N ASN A 23 -2.34 6.87 19.27
CA ASN A 23 -3.53 7.13 18.44
C ASN A 23 -3.28 6.78 16.97
N ALA A 24 -2.09 7.05 16.43
CA ALA A 24 -1.72 6.64 15.08
C ALA A 24 -1.73 5.11 14.94
N VAL A 25 -1.10 4.39 15.88
CA VAL A 25 -1.11 2.91 15.90
C VAL A 25 -2.53 2.37 16.01
N HIS A 26 -3.35 2.92 16.92
CA HIS A 26 -4.74 2.52 17.05
C HIS A 26 -5.52 2.69 15.74
N TYR A 27 -5.36 3.84 15.07
CA TYR A 27 -5.97 4.09 13.77
C TYR A 27 -5.54 3.06 12.72
N LEU A 28 -4.24 2.76 12.61
CA LEU A 28 -3.73 1.74 11.68
C LEU A 28 -4.35 0.36 11.93
N LEU A 29 -4.59 -0.01 13.20
CA LEU A 29 -5.22 -1.26 13.57
C LEU A 29 -6.71 -1.33 13.20
N THR A 30 -7.41 -0.19 13.13
CA THR A 30 -8.80 -0.14 12.68
C THR A 30 -8.95 -0.41 11.18
N LEU A 31 -7.87 -0.25 10.41
CA LEU A 31 -7.89 -0.43 8.96
C LEU A 31 -7.73 -1.90 8.55
N ASP A 32 -8.42 -2.29 7.49
CA ASP A 32 -8.45 -3.63 6.92
C ASP A 32 -7.71 -3.64 5.56
N PRO A 33 -6.53 -4.29 5.48
CA PRO A 33 -5.74 -4.39 4.25
C PRO A 33 -6.53 -4.99 3.07
N SER A 34 -7.46 -5.90 3.34
CA SER A 34 -8.22 -6.58 2.28
C SER A 34 -9.15 -5.64 1.51
N ARG A 35 -9.57 -4.53 2.14
CA ARG A 35 -10.39 -3.49 1.51
C ARG A 35 -9.57 -2.60 0.58
N PHE A 36 -8.31 -2.34 0.89
CA PHE A 36 -7.38 -1.64 -0.02
C PHE A 36 -7.05 -2.52 -1.24
N LEU A 37 -6.84 -3.82 -1.02
CA LEU A 37 -6.57 -4.79 -2.08
C LEU A 37 -7.73 -5.01 -3.05
N TYR A 38 -8.93 -4.48 -2.77
CA TYR A 38 -10.10 -4.68 -3.61
C TYR A 38 -9.85 -4.24 -5.07
N GLY A 39 -9.33 -3.02 -5.28
CA GLY A 39 -9.04 -2.51 -6.62
C GLY A 39 -7.92 -3.28 -7.33
N PHE A 40 -6.87 -3.66 -6.60
CA PHE A 40 -5.77 -4.48 -7.12
C PHE A 40 -6.25 -5.85 -7.60
N ASN A 41 -7.15 -6.47 -6.83
CA ASN A 41 -7.76 -7.75 -7.21
C ASN A 41 -8.58 -7.60 -8.51
N GLN A 42 -9.41 -6.56 -8.61
CA GLN A 42 -10.19 -6.33 -9.84
C GLN A 42 -9.32 -6.14 -11.07
N VAL A 43 -8.26 -5.31 -10.98
CA VAL A 43 -7.33 -5.07 -12.09
C VAL A 43 -6.57 -6.34 -12.49
N SER A 44 -6.20 -7.18 -11.53
CA SER A 44 -5.49 -8.44 -11.76
C SER A 44 -6.39 -9.63 -12.12
N GLY A 45 -7.72 -9.42 -12.20
CA GLY A 45 -8.68 -10.50 -12.49
C GLY A 45 -8.93 -11.46 -11.32
N LEU A 46 -8.48 -11.12 -10.11
CA LEU A 46 -8.76 -11.85 -8.88
C LEU A 46 -10.11 -11.43 -8.29
N LYS A 47 -10.81 -12.37 -7.63
CA LYS A 47 -12.00 -12.04 -6.84
C LYS A 47 -11.59 -11.29 -5.57
N PRO A 48 -12.13 -10.09 -5.29
CA PRO A 48 -11.86 -9.39 -4.05
C PRO A 48 -12.26 -10.22 -2.82
N VAL A 49 -11.39 -10.25 -1.81
CA VAL A 49 -11.63 -10.94 -0.54
C VAL A 49 -12.61 -10.14 0.34
N ALA A 50 -12.41 -8.83 0.41
CA ALA A 50 -13.33 -7.93 1.11
C ALA A 50 -14.64 -7.76 0.34
N ALA A 51 -15.75 -7.62 1.05
CA ALA A 51 -17.06 -7.36 0.44
C ALA A 51 -17.13 -6.01 -0.27
N LYS A 52 -16.41 -4.99 0.23
CA LYS A 52 -16.38 -3.64 -0.35
C LYS A 52 -15.04 -2.95 -0.16
N PRO A 53 -14.63 -2.07 -1.09
CA PRO A 53 -13.44 -1.24 -0.91
C PRO A 53 -13.65 -0.19 0.18
N TYR A 54 -12.61 0.59 0.45
CA TYR A 54 -12.78 1.86 1.15
C TYR A 54 -13.50 2.89 0.27
N GLY A 55 -14.11 3.89 0.92
CA GLY A 55 -14.65 5.06 0.24
C GLY A 55 -13.55 6.09 -0.03
N GLY A 56 -13.92 7.38 -0.05
CA GLY A 56 -12.95 8.44 -0.28
C GLY A 56 -12.18 8.20 -1.58
N TRP A 57 -10.87 8.40 -1.58
CA TRP A 57 -10.05 8.22 -2.79
C TRP A 57 -9.79 6.74 -3.16
N GLU A 58 -10.21 5.80 -2.30
CA GLU A 58 -10.14 4.35 -2.57
C GLU A 58 -11.44 3.78 -3.19
N ARG A 59 -12.47 4.61 -3.38
CA ARG A 59 -13.77 4.22 -3.98
C ARG A 59 -13.61 3.78 -5.44
N LEU A 60 -14.57 3.01 -5.95
CA LEU A 60 -14.53 2.52 -7.34
C LEU A 60 -14.98 3.57 -8.36
N GLU A 61 -15.87 4.48 -7.95
CA GLU A 61 -16.56 5.42 -8.84
C GLU A 61 -15.90 6.80 -8.90
N GLY A 62 -15.91 7.39 -10.11
CA GLY A 62 -15.31 8.70 -10.38
C GLY A 62 -13.80 8.61 -10.61
N PRO A 63 -13.05 9.70 -10.31
CA PRO A 63 -11.61 9.72 -10.50
C PRO A 63 -10.90 8.65 -9.64
N ASN A 64 -10.01 7.90 -10.28
CA ASN A 64 -9.24 6.82 -9.68
C ASN A 64 -7.91 7.36 -9.12
N PHE A 65 -7.77 7.36 -7.80
CA PHE A 65 -6.49 7.61 -7.12
C PHE A 65 -6.07 6.42 -6.26
N ARG A 66 -6.68 5.26 -6.48
CA ARG A 66 -6.57 4.08 -5.62
C ARG A 66 -5.12 3.61 -5.52
N GLY A 67 -4.79 3.02 -4.38
CA GLY A 67 -3.47 2.45 -4.08
C GLY A 67 -2.51 3.45 -3.44
N HIS A 68 -2.72 4.76 -3.60
CA HIS A 68 -1.86 5.76 -2.98
C HIS A 68 -1.91 5.71 -1.44
N PHE A 69 -3.11 5.56 -0.86
CA PHE A 69 -3.29 5.43 0.58
C PHE A 69 -2.66 4.13 1.00
N PHE A 70 -2.94 3.05 0.27
CA PHE A 70 -2.46 1.74 0.64
C PHE A 70 -0.93 1.66 0.73
N GLY A 71 -0.22 2.30 -0.21
CA GLY A 71 1.23 2.44 -0.12
C GLY A 71 1.70 3.13 1.16
N HIS A 72 1.12 4.30 1.48
CA HIS A 72 1.39 5.01 2.75
C HIS A 72 1.05 4.16 3.98
N TYR A 73 -0.01 3.38 3.91
CA TYR A 73 -0.42 2.48 4.98
C TYR A 73 0.61 1.38 5.23
N LEU A 74 1.20 0.80 4.18
CA LEU A 74 2.28 -0.20 4.33
C LEU A 74 3.53 0.43 4.98
N SER A 75 3.93 1.63 4.56
CA SER A 75 4.99 2.40 5.21
C SER A 75 4.71 2.65 6.69
N ALA A 76 3.50 3.13 7.00
CA ALA A 76 3.10 3.45 8.36
C ALA A 76 3.05 2.21 9.27
N LEU A 77 2.57 1.06 8.75
CA LEU A 77 2.64 -0.21 9.48
C LEU A 77 4.08 -0.62 9.78
N SER A 78 4.97 -0.50 8.79
CA SER A 78 6.40 -0.87 8.92
C SER A 78 7.09 -0.06 10.01
N GLN A 79 6.87 1.27 10.03
CA GLN A 79 7.38 2.15 11.08
C GLN A 79 6.73 1.88 12.44
N ALA A 80 5.41 1.62 12.46
CA ALA A 80 4.69 1.34 13.70
C ALA A 80 5.21 0.08 14.40
N ILE A 81 5.54 -0.98 13.65
CA ILE A 81 6.11 -2.24 14.16
C ILE A 81 7.39 -2.00 14.97
N ASP A 82 8.24 -1.08 14.52
CA ASP A 82 9.48 -0.73 15.22
C ASP A 82 9.26 0.18 16.43
N SER A 83 8.19 0.97 16.42
CA SER A 83 7.88 1.96 17.46
C SER A 83 7.16 1.39 18.70
N VAL A 84 6.51 0.23 18.57
CA VAL A 84 5.73 -0.37 19.65
C VAL A 84 6.55 -1.36 20.48
N SER A 85 6.32 -1.38 21.79
CA SER A 85 7.03 -2.28 22.70
C SER A 85 6.23 -3.51 23.13
N ASP A 86 4.92 -3.55 22.87
CA ASP A 86 4.08 -4.68 23.24
C ASP A 86 3.96 -5.69 22.08
N ASP A 87 4.15 -6.97 22.41
CA ASP A 87 4.23 -8.04 21.41
C ASP A 87 2.89 -8.30 20.71
N ASP A 88 1.77 -8.05 21.39
CA ASP A 88 0.43 -8.25 20.83
C ASP A 88 0.14 -7.22 19.72
N THR A 89 0.29 -5.92 20.00
CA THR A 89 0.12 -4.87 18.98
C THR A 89 1.10 -5.07 17.84
N ARG A 90 2.38 -5.39 18.14
CA ARG A 90 3.39 -5.70 17.12
C ARG A 90 2.92 -6.83 16.21
N SER A 91 2.38 -7.92 16.78
CA SER A 91 1.87 -9.07 16.02
C SER A 91 0.66 -8.71 15.16
N GLN A 92 -0.26 -7.89 15.66
CA GLN A 92 -1.41 -7.41 14.89
C GLN A 92 -0.99 -6.52 13.71
N LEU A 93 -0.03 -5.61 13.91
CA LEU A 93 0.53 -4.77 12.84
C LEU A 93 1.24 -5.61 11.78
N LEU A 94 2.08 -6.57 12.20
CA LEU A 94 2.75 -7.52 11.30
C LEU A 94 1.75 -8.33 10.47
N SER A 95 0.67 -8.81 11.10
CA SER A 95 -0.39 -9.53 10.40
C SER A 95 -1.02 -8.67 9.29
N LYS A 96 -1.33 -7.40 9.58
CA LYS A 96 -1.89 -6.48 8.58
C LYS A 96 -0.92 -6.19 7.44
N LEU A 97 0.35 -5.96 7.75
CA LEU A 97 1.40 -5.73 6.75
C LEU A 97 1.56 -6.95 5.84
N ARG A 98 1.60 -8.15 6.42
CA ARG A 98 1.69 -9.42 5.70
C ARG A 98 0.51 -9.64 4.76
N ILE A 99 -0.72 -9.43 5.22
CA ILE A 99 -1.91 -9.52 4.35
C ILE A 99 -1.78 -8.57 3.15
N GLY A 100 -1.28 -7.35 3.39
CA GLY A 100 -1.08 -6.38 2.34
C GLY A 100 -0.04 -6.81 1.29
N ILE A 101 1.15 -7.19 1.74
CA ILE A 101 2.26 -7.63 0.86
C ILE A 101 1.89 -8.90 0.10
N GLU A 102 1.36 -9.93 0.78
CA GLU A 102 0.95 -11.17 0.13
C GLU A 102 -0.22 -10.94 -0.84
N GLY A 103 -1.11 -9.99 -0.55
CA GLY A 103 -2.16 -9.54 -1.46
C GLY A 103 -1.61 -8.93 -2.74
N LEU A 104 -0.68 -7.97 -2.61
CA LEU A 104 -0.01 -7.34 -3.75
C LEU A 104 0.75 -8.36 -4.60
N PHE A 105 1.49 -9.27 -3.95
CA PHE A 105 2.21 -10.34 -4.65
C PHE A 105 1.25 -11.23 -5.45
N ARG A 106 0.12 -11.65 -4.87
CA ARG A 106 -0.90 -12.43 -5.59
C ARG A 106 -1.47 -11.66 -6.78
N ALA A 107 -1.78 -10.38 -6.61
CA ALA A 107 -2.28 -9.53 -7.69
C ALA A 107 -1.25 -9.38 -8.82
N GLN A 108 0.02 -9.12 -8.50
CA GLN A 108 1.12 -9.04 -9.47
C GLN A 108 1.26 -10.32 -10.29
N GLN A 109 1.23 -11.48 -9.61
CA GLN A 109 1.34 -12.78 -10.28
C GLN A 109 0.12 -13.11 -11.13
N ALA A 110 -1.08 -12.73 -10.69
CA ALA A 110 -2.29 -12.92 -11.48
C ALA A 110 -2.30 -12.02 -12.72
N TYR A 111 -1.88 -10.77 -12.59
CA TYR A 111 -1.75 -9.84 -13.71
C TYR A 111 -0.77 -10.34 -14.77
N ALA A 112 0.39 -10.85 -14.34
CA ALA A 112 1.40 -11.41 -15.24
C ALA A 112 0.91 -12.64 -16.05
N LYS A 113 -0.09 -13.39 -15.55
CA LYS A 113 -0.66 -14.54 -16.30
C LYS A 113 -1.47 -14.09 -17.51
N SER A 114 -2.20 -12.98 -17.40
CA SER A 114 -2.98 -12.39 -18.49
C SER A 114 -2.16 -11.40 -19.33
N HIS A 115 -1.09 -10.84 -18.76
CA HIS A 115 -0.20 -9.86 -19.40
C HIS A 115 1.28 -10.25 -19.20
N PRO A 116 1.78 -11.30 -19.88
CA PRO A 116 3.14 -11.81 -19.64
C PRO A 116 4.25 -10.79 -19.89
N GLN A 117 4.07 -9.89 -20.85
CA GLN A 117 4.99 -8.79 -21.14
C GLN A 117 5.09 -7.75 -20.02
N SER A 118 4.12 -7.75 -19.11
CA SER A 118 3.99 -6.82 -17.99
C SER A 118 4.31 -7.50 -16.64
N ALA A 119 5.06 -8.60 -16.68
CA ALA A 119 5.46 -9.30 -15.47
C ALA A 119 6.18 -8.36 -14.50
N GLY A 120 5.68 -8.29 -13.26
CA GLY A 120 6.14 -7.33 -12.25
C GLY A 120 5.23 -6.12 -12.07
N TYR A 121 4.27 -5.87 -12.96
CA TYR A 121 3.30 -4.79 -12.77
C TYR A 121 2.30 -5.10 -11.65
N VAL A 122 2.07 -4.13 -10.76
CA VAL A 122 1.04 -4.21 -9.71
C VAL A 122 0.52 -2.81 -9.36
N SER A 123 -0.77 -2.58 -9.57
CA SER A 123 -1.44 -1.36 -9.16
C SER A 123 -2.97 -1.56 -9.10
N ALA A 124 -3.71 -0.51 -8.68
CA ALA A 124 -5.17 -0.47 -8.70
C ALA A 124 -5.75 0.18 -9.97
N PHE A 125 -4.96 0.22 -11.05
CA PHE A 125 -5.33 0.67 -12.40
C PHE A 125 -4.54 -0.11 -13.47
N ARG A 126 -4.96 -0.13 -14.74
CA ARG A 126 -4.17 -0.79 -15.81
C ARG A 126 -3.06 0.11 -16.35
N GLU A 127 -2.02 -0.50 -16.93
CA GLU A 127 -0.85 0.21 -17.50
C GLU A 127 -1.21 1.30 -18.52
N VAL A 128 -2.37 1.20 -19.17
CA VAL A 128 -2.90 2.20 -20.10
C VAL A 128 -2.95 3.63 -19.51
N ALA A 129 -3.13 3.75 -18.19
CA ALA A 129 -3.08 5.05 -17.53
C ALA A 129 -1.67 5.68 -17.55
N LEU A 130 -0.62 4.86 -17.56
CA LEU A 130 0.76 5.32 -17.74
C LEU A 130 0.98 5.75 -19.19
N ASP A 131 0.54 4.94 -20.15
CA ASP A 131 0.62 5.27 -21.57
C ASP A 131 -0.03 6.62 -21.89
N GLU A 132 -1.20 6.90 -21.29
CA GLU A 132 -1.90 8.18 -21.45
C GLU A 132 -1.07 9.36 -20.94
N VAL A 133 -0.51 9.30 -19.72
CA VAL A 133 0.29 10.40 -19.17
C VAL A 133 1.68 10.52 -19.81
N GLU A 134 2.16 9.47 -20.46
CA GLU A 134 3.38 9.48 -21.29
C GLU A 134 3.14 10.01 -22.71
N GLY A 135 1.90 10.39 -23.05
CA GLY A 135 1.55 10.95 -24.34
C GLY A 135 1.40 9.93 -25.46
N LYS A 136 1.30 8.63 -25.14
CA LYS A 136 0.97 7.60 -26.13
C LYS A 136 -0.51 7.69 -26.48
N ARG A 137 -0.85 7.26 -27.70
CA ARG A 137 -2.23 7.24 -28.15
C ARG A 137 -2.98 6.12 -27.44
N VAL A 138 -3.96 6.49 -26.60
CA VAL A 138 -4.87 5.57 -25.93
C VAL A 138 -6.29 5.72 -26.52
N PRO A 139 -6.94 4.63 -26.97
CA PRO A 139 -8.34 4.67 -27.38
C PRO A 139 -9.27 5.12 -26.25
N GLU A 140 -10.29 5.93 -26.55
CA GLU A 140 -11.20 6.46 -25.52
C GLU A 140 -11.90 5.34 -24.72
N SER A 141 -12.18 4.19 -25.34
CA SER A 141 -12.76 3.01 -24.69
C SER A 141 -11.82 2.31 -23.70
N GLU A 142 -10.52 2.59 -23.77
CA GLU A 142 -9.51 1.97 -22.93
C GLU A 142 -9.02 2.89 -21.82
N LYS A 143 -9.28 4.20 -21.91
CA LYS A 143 -8.86 5.18 -20.91
C LYS A 143 -9.41 4.84 -19.54
N GLU A 144 -8.58 5.12 -18.53
CA GLU A 144 -9.00 5.11 -17.14
C GLU A 144 -8.86 6.51 -16.57
N ASN A 145 -9.82 6.93 -15.75
CA ASN A 145 -9.80 8.26 -15.13
C ASN A 145 -8.80 8.31 -13.94
N VAL A 146 -7.54 7.93 -14.15
CA VAL A 146 -6.52 7.83 -13.10
C VAL A 146 -5.85 9.18 -12.88
N ILE A 147 -5.80 9.60 -11.61
CA ILE A 147 -5.09 10.80 -11.20
C ILE A 147 -3.67 10.41 -10.79
N VAL A 148 -2.67 11.09 -11.37
CA VAL A 148 -1.23 10.99 -11.05
C VAL A 148 -0.71 9.55 -10.90
N PRO A 149 -0.82 8.69 -11.95
CA PRO A 149 -0.54 7.25 -11.85
C PRO A 149 0.88 6.92 -11.35
N TRP A 150 1.88 7.71 -11.73
CA TRP A 150 3.26 7.58 -11.22
C TRP A 150 3.38 7.79 -9.71
N TYR A 151 2.62 8.74 -9.15
CA TYR A 151 2.59 8.96 -7.71
C TYR A 151 1.99 7.75 -6.99
N ASN A 152 0.93 7.16 -7.54
CA ASN A 152 0.25 5.99 -6.97
C ASN A 152 1.21 4.78 -6.91
N LEU A 153 1.91 4.50 -8.02
CA LEU A 153 2.94 3.45 -8.07
C LEU A 153 4.09 3.73 -7.09
N HIS A 154 4.57 4.97 -7.03
CA HIS A 154 5.61 5.35 -6.08
C HIS A 154 5.22 5.01 -4.64
N LYS A 155 3.96 5.25 -4.22
CA LYS A 155 3.55 4.95 -2.84
C LYS A 155 3.54 3.45 -2.55
N ILE A 156 3.14 2.63 -3.52
CA ILE A 156 3.23 1.17 -3.38
C ILE A 156 4.70 0.74 -3.28
N LEU A 157 5.57 1.23 -4.15
CA LEU A 157 7.00 0.91 -4.10
C LEU A 157 7.64 1.32 -2.77
N ALA A 158 7.37 2.54 -2.30
CA ALA A 158 7.87 3.04 -1.02
C ALA A 158 7.41 2.16 0.15
N GLY A 159 6.12 1.79 0.20
CA GLY A 159 5.59 0.91 1.22
C GLY A 159 6.21 -0.49 1.23
N LEU A 160 6.53 -1.04 0.06
CA LEU A 160 7.23 -2.32 -0.06
C LEU A 160 8.70 -2.22 0.39
N ILE A 161 9.38 -1.13 0.05
CA ILE A 161 10.76 -0.86 0.49
C ILE A 161 10.80 -0.71 2.01
N ASP A 162 9.89 0.08 2.61
CA ASP A 162 9.83 0.25 4.06
C ASP A 162 9.55 -1.09 4.76
N GLY A 163 8.65 -1.90 4.20
CA GLY A 163 8.41 -3.26 4.70
C GLY A 163 9.66 -4.13 4.69
N TYR A 164 10.48 -4.05 3.65
CA TYR A 164 11.76 -4.78 3.57
C TYR A 164 12.78 -4.23 4.57
N GLU A 165 13.00 -2.91 4.59
CA GLU A 165 14.03 -2.27 5.41
C GLU A 165 13.79 -2.42 6.91
N HIS A 166 12.53 -2.37 7.36
CA HIS A 166 12.17 -2.52 8.77
C HIS A 166 12.09 -3.99 9.23
N LEU A 167 11.79 -4.94 8.32
CA LEU A 167 11.62 -6.36 8.69
C LEU A 167 12.82 -7.24 8.37
N LYS A 168 13.80 -6.77 7.59
CA LYS A 168 15.03 -7.54 7.37
C LYS A 168 15.72 -7.79 8.71
N LYS A 169 16.03 -9.06 8.99
CA LYS A 169 16.87 -9.43 10.13
C LYS A 169 18.31 -9.07 9.78
N ASN A 170 18.98 -8.30 10.65
CA ASN A 170 20.42 -8.10 10.60
C ASN A 170 21.17 -9.41 10.85
#